data_AF-A0A9X2WD82-F1
#
_entry.id   AF-A0A9X2WD82-F1
#
_cell.length_a   1.000
_cell.length_b   1.000
_cell.length_c   1.000
_cell.angle_alpha   90.00
_cell.angle_beta   90.00
_cell.angle_gamma   90.00
#
_symmetry.space_group_name_H-M   'P 1'
#
loop_
_entity.id
_entity.type
_entity.pdbx_description
1 polymer ?
#
loop_
_entity_poly.entity_id
_entity_poly.type
_entity_poly.pdbx_seq_one_letter_code
_entity_poly.pdbx_strand_id
1 'polypeptide(L)'
;MAKKPEAEGSRVISLLRQKKLNMTEAADVIGVSLTTFKRWKARGDLPRPISIGGKERWLESDMEQWLLDQNPHLRDRMELERQARVAIMKQREILRQRGVALVGD
;
A
#
# COMPACT_ATOMS: atom_id res chain seq x y z
N MET A 1 0.76 -32.96 -8.98
CA MET A 1 1.51 -31.87 -9.66
C MET A 1 1.78 -30.77 -8.65
N ALA A 2 3.00 -30.71 -8.11
CA ALA A 2 3.40 -29.72 -7.11
C ALA A 2 3.71 -28.37 -7.79
N LYS A 3 3.06 -27.30 -7.33
CA LYS A 3 3.22 -25.93 -7.85
C LYS A 3 4.58 -25.38 -7.37
N LYS A 4 5.43 -25.03 -8.33
CA LYS A 4 6.83 -24.59 -8.22
C LYS A 4 7.04 -23.40 -7.24
N PRO A 5 8.14 -23.35 -6.47
CA PRO A 5 8.40 -22.36 -5.41
C PRO A 5 9.05 -21.04 -5.90
N GLU A 6 8.67 -20.53 -7.07
CA GLU A 6 9.32 -19.34 -7.68
C GLU A 6 8.84 -18.00 -7.08
N ALA A 7 7.67 -17.95 -6.44
CA ALA A 7 7.10 -16.72 -5.88
C ALA A 7 7.71 -16.32 -4.52
N GLU A 8 8.38 -17.25 -3.84
CA GLU A 8 8.81 -17.06 -2.45
C GLU A 8 10.08 -16.22 -2.36
N GLY A 9 11.04 -16.43 -3.26
CA GLY A 9 12.28 -15.64 -3.33
C GLY A 9 12.03 -14.15 -3.66
N SER A 10 11.06 -13.85 -4.53
CA SER A 10 10.69 -12.48 -4.88
C SER A 10 9.97 -11.75 -3.73
N ARG A 11 9.11 -12.48 -2.99
CA ARG A 11 8.49 -11.97 -1.76
C ARG A 11 9.53 -11.67 -0.69
N VAL A 12 10.50 -12.56 -0.46
CA VAL A 12 11.55 -12.35 0.55
C VAL A 12 12.39 -11.11 0.24
N ILE A 13 12.78 -10.90 -1.02
CA ILE A 13 13.51 -9.68 -1.44
C ILE A 13 12.64 -8.41 -1.22
N SER A 14 11.34 -8.49 -1.51
CA SER A 14 10.40 -7.37 -1.29
C SER A 14 10.24 -7.05 0.20
N LEU A 15 10.06 -8.07 1.04
CA LEU A 15 9.97 -7.96 2.51
C LEU A 15 11.22 -7.31 3.13
N LEU A 16 12.41 -7.60 2.58
CA LEU A 16 13.67 -6.99 3.04
C LEU A 16 13.76 -5.50 2.71
N ARG A 17 13.14 -5.03 1.61
CA ARG A 17 13.10 -3.61 1.24
C ARG A 17 11.98 -2.81 1.92
N GLN A 18 10.94 -3.47 2.39
CA GLN A 18 9.81 -2.82 3.06
C GLN A 18 10.22 -2.23 4.42
N LYS A 19 9.56 -1.14 4.82
CA LYS A 19 9.78 -0.50 6.12
C LYS A 19 9.14 -1.34 7.24
N LYS A 20 9.90 -1.55 8.32
CA LYS A 20 9.49 -2.33 9.50
C LYS A 20 9.11 -1.39 10.64
N LEU A 21 7.81 -1.17 10.75
CA LEU A 21 7.22 -0.28 11.72
C LEU A 21 7.20 -0.91 13.10
N ASN A 22 7.60 -0.13 14.10
CA ASN A 22 7.26 -0.44 15.49
C ASN A 22 5.77 -0.14 15.73
N MET A 23 5.26 -0.50 16.90
CA MET A 23 3.82 -0.38 17.21
C MET A 23 3.29 1.06 17.13
N THR A 24 4.09 2.05 17.51
CA THR A 24 3.70 3.47 17.42
C THR A 24 3.65 3.91 15.97
N GLU A 25 4.69 3.61 15.20
CA GLU A 25 4.73 3.93 13.76
C GLU A 25 3.59 3.24 12.98
N ALA A 26 3.26 2.00 13.34
CA ALA A 26 2.15 1.27 12.73
C ALA A 26 0.80 1.92 13.04
N ALA A 27 0.60 2.42 14.27
CA ALA A 27 -0.60 3.14 14.65
C ALA A 27 -0.72 4.48 13.91
N ASP A 28 0.39 5.20 13.75
CA ASP A 28 0.44 6.46 13.01
C ASP A 28 0.11 6.26 11.52
N VAL A 29 0.63 5.20 10.89
CA VAL A 29 0.37 4.89 9.48
C VAL A 29 -1.11 4.66 9.19
N ILE A 30 -1.83 3.97 10.08
CA ILE A 30 -3.27 3.74 9.92
C ILE A 30 -4.13 4.84 10.58
N GLY A 31 -3.51 5.89 11.12
CA GLY A 31 -4.20 7.06 11.67
C GLY A 31 -4.97 6.82 12.97
N VAL A 32 -4.55 5.89 13.82
CA VAL A 32 -5.23 5.58 15.10
C VAL A 32 -4.33 5.81 16.31
N SER A 33 -4.94 6.03 17.47
CA SER A 33 -4.19 6.13 18.72
C SER A 33 -3.55 4.78 19.10
N LEU A 34 -2.39 4.84 19.75
CA LEU A 34 -1.68 3.65 20.24
C LEU A 34 -2.55 2.76 21.15
N THR A 35 -3.43 3.37 21.95
CA THR A 35 -4.37 2.66 22.82
C THR A 35 -5.38 1.85 22.01
N THR A 36 -5.92 2.44 20.94
CA THR A 36 -6.82 1.75 20.00
C THR A 36 -6.09 0.62 19.27
N PHE A 37 -4.87 0.88 18.81
CA PHE A 37 -4.02 -0.11 18.16
C PHE A 37 -3.77 -1.33 19.06
N LYS A 38 -3.35 -1.12 20.31
CA LYS A 38 -3.15 -2.21 21.30
C LYS A 38 -4.42 -3.02 21.53
N ARG A 39 -5.57 -2.36 21.62
CA ARG A 39 -6.87 -3.02 21.79
C ARG A 39 -7.20 -3.90 20.58
N TRP A 40 -7.02 -3.39 19.36
CA TRP A 40 -7.27 -4.13 18.13
C TRP A 40 -6.30 -5.31 17.96
N LYS A 41 -5.04 -5.12 18.34
CA LYS A 41 -4.04 -6.21 18.40
C LYS A 41 -4.50 -7.32 19.33
N ALA A 42 -4.94 -6.99 20.55
CA ALA A 42 -5.38 -7.97 21.53
C ALA A 42 -6.62 -8.77 21.08
N ARG A 43 -7.47 -8.17 20.24
CA ARG A 43 -8.62 -8.85 19.62
C ARG A 43 -8.25 -9.67 18.38
N GLY A 44 -7.08 -9.45 17.80
CA GLY A 44 -6.63 -10.11 16.57
C GLY A 44 -7.13 -9.46 15.28
N ASP A 45 -7.60 -8.21 15.34
CA ASP A 45 -8.14 -7.50 14.16
C ASP A 45 -7.05 -6.99 13.21
N LEU A 46 -5.82 -6.88 13.70
CA LEU A 46 -4.68 -6.34 12.97
C LEU A 46 -3.89 -7.43 12.23
N PRO A 47 -3.12 -7.04 11.19
CA PRO A 47 -2.18 -7.94 10.53
C PRO A 47 -1.20 -8.56 11.52
N ARG A 48 -0.79 -9.81 11.24
CA ARG A 48 0.16 -10.54 12.08
C ARG A 48 1.52 -9.85 12.03
N PRO A 49 2.11 -9.47 13.18
CA PRO A 49 3.47 -8.93 13.20
C PRO A 49 4.50 -10.00 12.85
N ILE A 50 5.64 -9.55 12.33
CA ILE A 50 6.86 -10.33 12.20
C ILE A 50 7.74 -10.12 13.44
N SER A 51 8.47 -11.15 13.86
CA SER A 51 9.41 -11.05 14.98
C SER A 51 10.82 -10.80 14.46
N ILE A 52 11.43 -9.68 14.88
CA ILE A 52 12.81 -9.30 14.55
C ILE A 52 13.54 -9.05 15.86
N GLY A 53 14.51 -9.91 16.19
CA GLY A 53 15.28 -9.81 17.43
C GLY A 53 14.41 -9.83 18.69
N GLY A 54 13.36 -10.65 18.70
CA GLY A 54 12.40 -10.76 19.81
C GLY A 54 11.42 -9.59 19.95
N LYS A 55 11.47 -8.61 19.03
CA LYS A 55 10.52 -7.50 18.98
C LYS A 55 9.55 -7.68 17.82
N GLU A 56 8.28 -7.42 18.08
CA GLU A 56 7.26 -7.41 17.05
C GLU A 56 7.39 -6.17 16.17
N ARG A 57 7.30 -6.38 14.86
CA ARG A 57 7.31 -5.35 13.84
C ARG A 57 6.19 -5.61 12.85
N TRP A 58 5.64 -4.54 12.31
CA TRP A 58 4.67 -4.59 11.24
C TRP A 58 5.29 -4.10 9.95
N LEU A 59 4.90 -4.71 8.85
CA LEU A 59 5.30 -4.24 7.54
C LEU A 59 4.36 -3.12 7.14
N GLU A 60 4.94 -2.02 6.67
CA GLU A 60 4.16 -0.87 6.18
C GLU A 60 3.16 -1.30 5.10
N SER A 61 3.57 -2.15 4.16
CA SER A 61 2.70 -2.66 3.10
C SER A 61 1.53 -3.50 3.63
N ASP A 62 1.72 -4.29 4.68
CA ASP A 62 0.62 -5.07 5.27
C ASP A 62 -0.40 -4.16 5.97
N MET A 63 0.08 -3.07 6.58
CA MET A 63 -0.78 -2.08 7.23
C MET A 63 -1.59 -1.27 6.22
N GLU A 64 -0.96 -0.83 5.13
CA GLU A 64 -1.64 -0.16 4.01
C GLU A 64 -2.68 -1.07 3.39
N GLN A 65 -2.31 -2.33 3.11
CA GLN A 65 -3.22 -3.31 2.53
C GLN A 65 -4.42 -3.56 3.43
N TRP A 66 -4.19 -3.72 4.74
CA TRP A 66 -5.26 -3.87 5.73
C TRP A 66 -6.18 -2.66 5.78
N LEU A 67 -5.64 -1.44 5.73
CA LEU A 67 -6.43 -0.21 5.71
C LEU A 67 -7.37 -0.16 4.49
N LEU A 68 -6.86 -0.60 3.33
CA LEU A 68 -7.64 -0.72 2.09
C LEU A 68 -8.68 -1.84 2.17
N ASP A 69 -8.41 -2.95 2.85
CA ASP A 69 -9.37 -4.03 3.06
C ASP A 69 -10.51 -3.58 3.98
N GLN A 70 -10.21 -2.82 5.03
CA GLN A 70 -11.22 -2.29 5.97
C GLN A 70 -12.05 -1.14 5.37
N ASN A 71 -11.51 -0.42 4.38
CA ASN A 71 -12.14 0.75 3.78
C ASN A 71 -12.21 0.62 2.25
N PRO A 72 -13.16 -0.19 1.71
CA PRO A 72 -13.26 -0.44 0.26
C PRO A 72 -13.41 0.84 -0.57
N HIS A 73 -14.10 1.86 -0.05
CA HIS A 73 -14.29 3.14 -0.73
C HIS A 73 -12.97 3.91 -1.00
N LEU A 74 -11.91 3.67 -0.21
CA LEU A 74 -10.60 4.25 -0.48
C LEU A 74 -9.97 3.64 -1.74
N ARG A 75 -10.27 2.37 -2.04
CA ARG A 75 -9.82 1.73 -3.28
C ARG A 75 -10.46 2.37 -4.49
N ASP A 76 -11.77 2.63 -4.43
CA ASP A 76 -12.51 3.24 -5.52
C ASP A 76 -11.97 4.63 -5.83
N ARG A 77 -11.64 5.42 -4.80
CA ARG A 77 -11.01 6.73 -4.96
C ARG A 77 -9.61 6.63 -5.56
N MET A 78 -8.76 5.73 -5.05
CA MET A 78 -7.40 5.55 -5.58
C MET A 78 -7.41 5.07 -7.03
N GLU A 79 -8.33 4.17 -7.38
CA GLU A 79 -8.49 3.67 -8.75
C GLU A 79 -9.02 4.76 -9.68
N LEU A 80 -9.96 5.59 -9.21
CA LEU A 80 -10.45 6.75 -9.96
C LEU A 80 -9.33 7.77 -10.22
N GLU A 81 -8.51 8.08 -9.22
CA GLU A 81 -7.34 8.97 -9.35
C GLU A 81 -6.30 8.39 -10.31
N ARG A 82 -6.05 7.09 -10.24
CA ARG A 82 -5.14 6.38 -11.14
C ARG A 82 -5.66 6.41 -12.59
N GLN A 83 -6.94 6.12 -12.80
CA GLN A 83 -7.58 6.17 -14.11
C GLN A 83 -7.59 7.59 -14.68
N ALA A 84 -7.88 8.61 -13.85
CA ALA A 84 -7.81 10.01 -14.24
C ALA A 84 -6.39 10.41 -14.69
N ARG A 85 -5.36 9.99 -13.95
CA ARG A 85 -3.96 10.24 -14.32
C ARG A 85 -3.59 9.60 -15.65
N VAL A 86 -4.00 8.35 -15.88
CA VAL A 86 -3.76 7.65 -17.16
C VAL A 86 -4.51 8.32 -18.31
N ALA A 87 -5.76 8.71 -18.09
CA ALA A 87 -6.58 9.41 -19.08
C ALA A 87 -5.96 10.77 -19.48
N ILE A 88 -5.47 11.55 -18.51
CA ILE A 88 -4.78 12.83 -18.77
C ILE A 88 -3.50 12.60 -19.59
N MET A 89 -2.70 11.59 -19.24
CA MET A 89 -1.48 11.25 -19.98
C MET A 89 -1.78 10.84 -21.42
N LYS A 90 -2.81 9.99 -21.61
CA LYS A 90 -3.26 9.56 -22.92
C LYS A 90 -3.81 10.73 -23.75
N GLN A 91 -4.59 11.62 -23.14
CA GLN A 91 -5.11 12.82 -23.78
C GLN A 91 -3.98 13.74 -24.24
N ARG A 92 -2.96 13.96 -23.40
CA ARG A 92 -1.79 14.77 -23.74
C ARG A 92 -0.96 14.17 -24.88
N GLU A 93 -0.84 12.85 -24.91
CA GLU A 93 -0.14 12.15 -25.99
C GLU A 93 -0.89 12.23 -27.32
N ILE A 94 -2.22 12.08 -27.29
CA ILE A 94 -3.08 12.26 -28.46
C ILE A 94 -2.95 13.69 -29.02
N LEU A 95 -2.97 14.70 -28.15
CA LEU A 95 -2.79 16.11 -28.56
C LEU A 95 -1.41 16.37 -29.18
N ARG A 96 -0.35 15.76 -28.61
CA ARG A 96 1.02 15.83 -29.15
C ARG A 96 1.12 15.17 -30.53
N GLN A 97 0.56 13.96 -30.70
CA GLN A 97 0.58 13.23 -31.97
C GLN A 97 -0.24 13.92 -33.07
N ARG A 98 -1.29 14.66 -32.69
CA ARG A 98 -2.12 15.45 -33.61
C ARG A 98 -1.50 16.80 -34.01
N GLY A 99 -0.29 17.12 -33.54
CA GLY A 99 0.42 18.34 -33.94
C GLY A 99 -0.22 19.64 -33.43
N VAL A 100 -1.04 19.59 -32.37
CA VAL A 100 -1.63 20.79 -31.78
C VAL A 100 -0.63 21.36 -30.78
N ALA A 101 0.12 22.39 -31.19
CA ALA A 101 0.89 23.21 -30.26
C ALA A 101 -0.10 23.87 -29.28
N LEU A 102 0.11 23.65 -27.98
CA LEU A 102 -0.59 24.40 -26.95
C LEU A 102 -0.18 25.86 -27.12
N VAL A 103 -1.08 26.68 -27.67
CA VAL A 103 -0.95 28.13 -27.72
C VAL A 103 -0.87 28.60 -26.27
N GLY A 104 0.30 29.12 -25.90
CA GLY A 104 0.51 29.80 -24.64
C GLY A 104 -0.04 31.21 -24.71
N ASP A 105 -0.58 31.65 -23.58
CA ASP A 105 -0.58 33.03 -23.10
C ASP A 105 -0.17 32.99 -21.63
#